data_AF-A0A3M1XS23-F1
#
_entry.id   AF-A0A3M1XS23-F1
#
_cell.length_a   1.000
_cell.length_b   1.000
_cell.length_c   1.000
_cell.angle_alpha   90.00
_cell.angle_beta   90.00
_cell.angle_gamma   90.00
#
_symmetry.space_group_name_H-M   'P 1'
#
loop_
_entity.id
_entity.type
_entity.pdbx_description
1 polymer ?
#
loop_
_entity_poly.entity_id
_entity_poly.type
_entity_poly.pdbx_seq_one_letter_code
_entity_poly.pdbx_strand_id
1 'polypeptide(L)'
;MKASRLAGSVHANPSPDPENSPEKKQESFSETLRKLGPYLNIGYMFVASVLVLAYLGWLVDRKWSTLPWFTLLGAFLGIGVGFYNFFRVVSRPPEDSGDDEPS
;
A
#
# COMPACT_ATOMS: atom_id res chain seq x y z
N MET A 1 -5.35 63.90 -39.62
CA MET A 1 -5.43 63.60 -38.17
C MET A 1 -6.65 62.73 -37.91
N LYS A 2 -6.49 61.46 -37.56
CA LYS A 2 -7.50 60.62 -36.90
C LYS A 2 -6.77 59.67 -35.96
N ALA A 3 -6.87 59.97 -34.67
CA ALA A 3 -6.55 59.04 -33.60
C ALA A 3 -7.81 58.23 -33.29
N SER A 4 -7.71 56.91 -33.15
CA SER A 4 -8.49 56.18 -32.14
C SER A 4 -8.15 54.70 -32.09
N ARG A 5 -7.57 54.35 -30.92
CA ARG A 5 -7.86 53.18 -30.08
C ARG A 5 -7.37 51.84 -30.64
N LEU A 6 -6.25 51.29 -30.16
CA LEU A 6 -6.17 50.59 -28.85
C LEU A 6 -7.47 49.85 -28.55
N ALA A 7 -7.66 48.72 -29.22
CA ALA A 7 -8.65 47.73 -28.86
C ALA A 7 -7.94 46.41 -28.58
N GLY A 8 -7.86 46.09 -27.30
CA GLY A 8 -7.90 44.72 -26.81
C GLY A 8 -6.70 43.86 -27.13
N SER A 9 -5.69 43.96 -26.27
CA SER A 9 -4.83 42.82 -25.93
C SER A 9 -5.68 41.58 -25.72
N VAL A 10 -5.44 40.59 -26.57
CA VAL A 10 -5.88 39.20 -26.46
C VAL A 10 -5.60 38.71 -25.04
N HIS A 11 -6.59 38.78 -24.17
CA HIS A 11 -6.58 38.08 -22.89
C HIS A 11 -7.42 36.82 -23.08
N ALA A 12 -6.86 35.86 -23.81
CA ALA A 12 -7.35 34.48 -23.74
C ALA A 12 -7.03 33.99 -22.33
N ASN A 13 -8.06 33.86 -21.50
CA ASN A 13 -7.98 33.19 -20.22
C ASN A 13 -7.57 31.73 -20.49
N PRO A 14 -6.39 31.25 -20.03
CA PRO A 14 -6.02 29.86 -20.23
C PRO A 14 -7.07 29.00 -19.51
N SER A 15 -7.77 28.16 -20.27
CA SER A 15 -8.67 27.16 -19.71
C SER A 15 -7.90 26.30 -18.69
N PRO A 16 -8.48 25.99 -17.52
CA PRO A 16 -7.79 25.15 -16.54
C PRO A 16 -7.48 23.80 -17.16
N ASP A 17 -6.21 23.40 -17.11
CA ASP A 17 -5.72 22.14 -17.66
C ASP A 17 -6.51 20.95 -17.05
N PRO A 18 -7.09 20.05 -17.87
CA PRO A 18 -7.90 18.92 -17.38
C PRO A 18 -7.09 17.87 -16.61
N GLU A 19 -5.78 18.07 -16.48
CA GLU A 19 -4.85 17.18 -15.77
C GLU A 19 -5.01 17.25 -14.24
N ASN A 20 -5.59 18.34 -13.70
CA ASN A 20 -5.70 18.56 -12.25
C ASN A 20 -7.15 18.48 -11.72
N SER A 21 -8.00 17.69 -12.38
CA SER A 21 -9.39 17.47 -11.93
C SER A 21 -9.44 16.46 -10.76
N PRO A 22 -10.01 16.82 -9.60
CA PRO A 22 -10.05 15.98 -8.40
C PRO A 22 -10.84 14.67 -8.58
N GLU A 23 -11.70 14.59 -9.60
CA GLU A 23 -12.45 13.37 -9.94
C GLU A 23 -11.56 12.26 -10.50
N LYS A 24 -10.61 12.59 -11.38
CA LYS A 24 -9.70 11.59 -11.98
C LYS A 24 -8.71 11.02 -10.96
N LYS A 25 -8.29 11.85 -10.00
CA LYS A 25 -7.44 11.41 -8.89
C LYS A 25 -8.18 10.42 -7.98
N GLN A 26 -9.45 10.69 -7.67
CA GLN A 26 -10.28 9.82 -6.86
C GLN A 26 -10.58 8.48 -7.53
N GLU A 27 -10.89 8.48 -8.84
CA GLU A 27 -11.04 7.23 -9.59
C GLU A 27 -9.74 6.43 -9.61
N SER A 28 -8.61 7.07 -9.92
CA SER A 28 -7.31 6.38 -10.00
C SER A 28 -6.89 5.75 -8.66
N PHE A 29 -7.14 6.44 -7.54
CA PHE A 29 -6.84 5.93 -6.21
C PHE A 29 -7.78 4.80 -5.82
N SER A 30 -9.07 4.92 -6.11
CA SER A 30 -10.08 3.89 -5.81
C SER A 30 -9.85 2.62 -6.64
N GLU A 31 -9.48 2.76 -7.91
CA GLU A 31 -9.13 1.65 -8.78
C GLU A 31 -7.85 0.96 -8.31
N THR A 32 -6.85 1.75 -7.88
CA THR A 32 -5.63 1.23 -7.25
C THR A 32 -5.96 0.48 -5.96
N LEU A 33 -6.80 1.04 -5.08
CA LEU A 33 -7.24 0.37 -3.85
C LEU A 33 -7.99 -0.94 -4.13
N ARG A 34 -8.82 -0.97 -5.18
CA ARG A 34 -9.56 -2.16 -5.59
C ARG A 34 -8.64 -3.24 -6.13
N LYS A 35 -7.58 -2.87 -6.86
CA LYS A 35 -6.49 -3.78 -7.31
C LYS A 35 -5.63 -4.26 -6.14
N LEU A 36 -5.44 -3.43 -5.12
CA LEU A 36 -4.65 -3.75 -3.93
C LEU A 36 -5.43 -4.49 -2.83
N GLY A 37 -6.77 -4.48 -2.88
CA GLY A 37 -7.64 -5.07 -1.86
C GLY A 37 -7.25 -6.51 -1.43
N PRO A 38 -6.96 -7.43 -2.37
CA PRO A 38 -6.50 -8.77 -2.05
C PRO A 38 -5.15 -8.79 -1.30
N TYR A 39 -4.23 -7.90 -1.62
CA TYR A 39 -2.89 -7.81 -1.02
C TYR A 39 -2.92 -7.11 0.34
N LEU A 40 -3.79 -6.12 0.51
CA LEU A 40 -4.06 -5.44 1.78
C LEU A 40 -4.49 -6.44 2.86
N ASN A 41 -5.27 -7.47 2.49
CA ASN A 41 -5.71 -8.49 3.42
C ASN A 41 -4.54 -9.24 4.07
N ILE A 42 -3.64 -9.72 3.22
CA ILE A 42 -2.43 -10.43 3.65
C ILE A 42 -1.52 -9.52 4.48
N GLY A 43 -1.39 -8.25 4.07
CA GLY A 43 -0.58 -7.26 4.76
C GLY A 43 -1.07 -6.96 6.18
N TYR A 44 -2.36 -6.68 6.37
CA TYR A 44 -2.88 -6.37 7.71
C TYR A 44 -2.84 -7.60 8.63
N MET A 45 -3.10 -8.81 8.10
CA MET A 45 -3.08 -10.04 8.89
C MET A 45 -1.66 -10.33 9.40
N PHE A 46 -0.67 -10.06 8.55
CA PHE A 46 0.74 -10.16 8.92
C PHE A 46 1.12 -9.15 10.01
N VAL A 47 0.80 -7.87 9.83
CA VAL A 47 1.07 -6.82 10.83
C VAL A 47 0.37 -7.13 12.16
N ALA A 48 -0.90 -7.54 12.12
CA ALA A 48 -1.65 -7.91 13.31
C ALA A 48 -1.01 -9.10 14.04
N SER A 49 -0.55 -10.12 13.33
CA SER A 49 0.12 -11.28 13.92
C SER A 49 1.43 -10.92 14.62
N VAL A 50 2.27 -10.08 13.98
CA VAL A 50 3.52 -9.59 14.58
C VAL A 50 3.24 -8.77 15.83
N LEU A 51 2.27 -7.86 15.79
CA LEU A 51 1.90 -7.03 16.93
C LEU A 51 1.38 -7.87 18.10
N VAL A 52 0.53 -8.86 17.84
CA VAL A 52 -0.02 -9.76 18.88
C VAL A 52 1.09 -10.57 19.53
N LEU A 53 1.99 -11.19 18.76
CA LEU A 53 3.09 -11.98 19.31
C LEU A 53 4.12 -11.12 20.06
N ALA A 54 4.46 -9.94 19.53
CA ALA A 54 5.34 -8.99 20.21
C ALA A 54 4.74 -8.51 21.52
N TYR A 55 3.44 -8.19 21.53
CA TYR A 55 2.73 -7.78 22.74
C TYR A 55 2.64 -8.90 23.78
N LEU A 56 2.37 -10.14 23.36
CA LEU A 56 2.41 -11.30 24.24
C LEU A 56 3.81 -11.51 24.85
N GLY A 57 4.87 -11.42 24.04
CA GLY A 57 6.25 -11.55 24.50
C GLY A 57 6.60 -10.50 25.56
N TRP A 58 6.18 -9.25 25.33
CA TRP A 58 6.37 -8.16 26.30
C TRP A 58 5.62 -8.40 27.62
N LEU A 59 4.39 -8.94 27.55
CA LEU A 59 3.59 -9.22 28.74
C LEU A 59 4.21 -10.33 29.60
N VAL A 60 4.79 -11.34 28.96
CA VAL A 60 5.51 -12.44 29.62
C VAL A 60 6.80 -11.94 30.27
N ASP A 61 7.61 -11.15 29.57
CA ASP A 61 8.84 -10.56 30.12
C ASP A 61 8.55 -9.67 31.34
N ARG A 62 7.46 -8.88 31.29
CA ARG A 62 7.05 -8.03 32.41
C ARG A 62 6.59 -8.84 33.64
N LYS A 63 5.99 -10.00 33.43
CA LYS A 63 5.51 -10.86 34.52
C LYS A 63 6.66 -11.54 35.26
N TRP A 64 7.77 -11.82 34.59
CA TRP A 64 8.89 -12.60 35.12
C TRP A 64 10.10 -11.76 35.57
N SER A 65 10.08 -10.43 35.39
CA SER A 65 11.19 -9.51 35.72
C SER A 65 12.55 -9.94 35.14
N THR A 66 12.51 -10.74 34.08
CA THR A 66 13.68 -11.18 33.33
C THR A 66 14.13 -10.07 32.38
N LEU A 67 15.45 -9.91 32.21
CA LEU A 67 16.04 -9.15 31.10
C LEU A 67 15.31 -9.54 29.79
N PRO A 68 15.13 -8.63 28.80
CA PRO A 68 14.15 -8.74 27.71
C PRO A 68 14.52 -9.77 26.63
N TRP A 69 14.93 -10.98 27.05
CA TRP A 69 15.39 -12.07 26.22
C TRP A 69 14.24 -12.71 25.44
N PHE A 70 13.04 -12.85 26.03
CA PHE A 70 11.89 -13.37 25.28
C PHE A 70 11.34 -12.35 24.28
N THR A 71 11.35 -11.06 24.62
CA THR A 71 11.05 -9.99 23.68
C THR A 71 12.06 -9.98 22.53
N LEU A 72 13.36 -10.18 22.81
CA LEU A 72 14.38 -10.26 21.77
C LEU A 72 14.20 -11.50 20.89
N LEU A 73 13.94 -12.66 21.49
CA LEU A 73 13.68 -13.91 20.76
C LEU A 73 12.39 -13.79 19.92
N GLY A 74 11.33 -13.22 20.48
CA GLY A 74 10.06 -12.96 19.81
C GLY A 74 10.18 -11.92 18.69
N ALA A 75 11.02 -10.90 18.85
CA ALA A 75 11.33 -9.94 17.80
C ALA A 75 12.10 -10.60 16.65
N PHE A 76 13.13 -11.39 16.95
CA PHE A 76 13.86 -12.15 15.93
C PHE A 76 12.97 -13.16 15.22
N LEU A 77 12.10 -13.88 15.94
CA LEU A 77 11.12 -14.78 15.34
C LEU A 77 10.10 -14.03 14.49
N GLY A 78 9.57 -12.91 14.97
CA GLY A 78 8.60 -12.10 14.24
C GLY A 78 9.19 -11.55 12.94
N ILE A 79 10.44 -11.08 12.97
CA ILE A 79 11.19 -10.66 11.79
C ILE A 79 11.39 -11.86 10.84
N GLY A 80 11.85 -13.01 11.34
CA GLY A 80 12.09 -14.20 10.53
C GLY A 80 10.84 -14.75 9.86
N VAL A 81 9.75 -14.92 10.62
CA VAL A 81 8.43 -15.36 10.13
C VAL A 81 7.85 -14.34 9.14
N GLY A 82 8.10 -13.06 9.37
CA GLY A 82 7.67 -12.01 8.46
C GLY A 82 8.37 -12.01 7.13
N PHE A 83 9.70 -12.12 7.14
CA PHE A 83 10.47 -12.30 5.92
C PHE A 83 10.07 -13.58 5.20
N TYR A 84 9.89 -14.69 5.91
CA TYR A 84 9.44 -15.95 5.30
C TYR A 84 8.08 -15.81 4.58
N ASN A 85 7.10 -15.15 5.21
CA ASN A 85 5.81 -14.89 4.56
C ASN A 85 5.93 -13.93 3.38
N PHE A 86 6.76 -12.90 3.49
CA PHE A 86 7.01 -11.95 2.40
C PHE A 86 7.58 -12.66 1.17
N PHE A 87 8.63 -13.46 1.34
CA PHE A 87 9.20 -14.27 0.25
C PHE A 87 8.20 -15.29 -0.30
N ARG A 88 7.38 -15.92 0.55
CA ARG A 88 6.36 -16.86 0.08
C ARG A 88 5.29 -16.21 -0.80
N VAL A 89 4.95 -14.94 -0.56
CA VAL A 89 3.98 -14.19 -1.38
C VAL A 89 4.62 -13.75 -2.68
N VAL A 90 5.84 -13.23 -2.62
CA VAL A 90 6.58 -12.75 -3.79
C VAL A 90 7.00 -13.89 -4.73
N SER A 91 7.36 -15.05 -4.20
CA SER A 91 7.85 -16.17 -4.99
C SER A 91 6.74 -17.09 -5.52
N ARG A 92 5.46 -16.72 -5.42
CA ARG A 92 4.42 -17.50 -6.09
C ARG A 92 4.59 -17.31 -7.60
N PRO A 93 4.97 -18.35 -8.36
CA PRO A 93 4.87 -18.28 -9.81
C PRO A 93 3.39 -18.04 -10.13
N PRO A 94 3.05 -17.21 -11.13
CA PRO A 94 1.70 -17.21 -11.66
C PRO A 94 1.36 -18.66 -12.00
N GLU A 95 0.26 -19.16 -11.44
CA GLU A 95 -0.31 -20.44 -11.83
C GLU A 95 -0.38 -20.44 -13.36
N ASP A 96 0.40 -21.32 -13.97
CA ASP A 96 0.24 -21.68 -15.37
C ASP A 96 -1.21 -22.13 -15.51
N SER A 97 -1.99 -21.32 -16.19
CA SER A 97 -3.33 -21.65 -16.63
C SER A 97 -3.19 -22.90 -17.50
N GLY A 98 -3.42 -24.06 -16.88
CA GLY A 98 -3.62 -25.31 -17.57
C GLY A 98 -4.80 -25.14 -18.52
N ASP A 99 -4.45 -24.84 -19.77
CA ASP A 99 -5.30 -24.80 -20.93
C ASP A 99 -5.85 -26.20 -21.19
N ASP A 100 -6.91 -26.60 -20.48
CA ASP A 100 -7.63 -27.84 -20.74
C ASP A 100 -9.08 -27.55 -21.17
N GLU A 101 -9.24 -26.91 -22.33
CA GLU A 101 -10.37 -27.17 -23.22
C GLU A 101 -9.85 -27.16 -24.68
N PRO A 102 -9.71 -28.35 -25.31
CA PRO A 102 -10.71 -28.77 -26.29
C PRO A 102 -10.96 -30.30 -26.26
N SER A 103 -12.19 -30.79 -26.46
CA SER A 103 -12.82 -31.00 -27.77
C SER A 103 -14.29 -31.41 -27.61
#